data_AF-A0A938P286-F1
#
_entry.id   AF-A0A938P286-F1
#
_cell.length_a   1.000
_cell.length_b   1.000
_cell.length_c   1.000
_cell.angle_alpha   90.00
_cell.angle_beta   90.00
_cell.angle_gamma   90.00
#
_symmetry.space_group_name_H-M   'P 1'
#
loop_
_entity.id
_entity.type
_entity.pdbx_description
1 polymer ?
#
loop_
_entity_poly.entity_id
_entity_poly.type
_entity_poly.pdbx_seq_one_letter_code
_entity_poly.pdbx_strand_id
1 'polypeptide(L)'
;MLVLVRIVHSIFGLISLASIAVIYYCGIVGEPHPLLLPACIAILLEGLAMVVSGFRCPLEPFHRKYGDDKGFFGLFLPKALVPYAVPFLSVATVIGFLLLLRIE
;
A
#
# COMPACT_ATOMS: atom_id res chain seq x y z
N MET A 1 -11.32 18.71 8.31
CA MET A 1 -11.74 17.38 7.80
C MET A 1 -10.78 16.85 6.74
N LEU A 2 -10.38 17.63 5.73
CA LEU A 2 -9.42 17.16 4.71
C LEU A 2 -8.08 16.67 5.30
N VAL A 3 -7.50 17.41 6.25
CA VAL A 3 -6.27 17.02 6.95
C VAL A 3 -6.42 15.67 7.64
N LEU A 4 -7.58 15.40 8.25
CA LEU A 4 -7.84 14.10 8.89
C LEU A 4 -7.84 12.97 7.87
N VAL A 5 -8.49 13.15 6.71
CA VAL A 5 -8.48 12.11 5.66
C VAL A 5 -7.07 11.87 5.14
N ARG A 6 -6.27 12.93 4.96
CA ARG A 6 -4.86 12.80 4.57
C ARG A 6 -4.02 12.09 5.64
N ILE A 7 -4.22 12.38 6.92
CA ILE A 7 -3.52 11.69 8.01
C ILE A 7 -3.88 10.22 8.02
N VAL A 8 -5.17 9.89 7.98
CA VAL A 8 -5.65 8.50 7.96
C VAL A 8 -5.07 7.75 6.75
N HIS A 9 -5.13 8.35 5.56
CA HIS A 9 -4.52 7.76 4.36
C HIS A 9 -3.00 7.61 4.50
N SER A 10 -2.30 8.60 5.07
CA SER A 10 -0.86 8.52 5.33
C SER A 10 -0.51 7.34 6.23
N ILE A 11 -1.32 7.08 7.25
CA ILE A 11 -1.15 5.94 8.15
C ILE A 11 -1.32 4.63 7.39
N PHE A 12 -2.38 4.47 6.58
CA PHE A 12 -2.57 3.28 5.75
C PHE A 12 -1.44 3.08 4.74
N GLY A 13 -0.98 4.15 4.10
CA GLY A 13 0.17 4.13 3.21
C GLY A 13 1.45 3.69 3.92
N LEU A 14 1.71 4.20 5.13
CA LEU A 14 2.86 3.82 5.94
C LEU A 14 2.79 2.36 6.39
N ILE A 15 1.62 1.88 6.83
CA ILE A 15 1.40 0.48 7.19
C ILE A 15 1.63 -0.43 5.98
N SER A 16 1.15 -0.04 4.81
CA SER A 16 1.34 -0.81 3.57
C SER A 16 2.81 -0.88 3.17
N LEU A 17 3.53 0.25 3.20
CA LEU A 17 4.97 0.28 2.91
C LEU A 17 5.78 -0.53 3.92
N ALA A 18 5.47 -0.41 5.21
CA ALA A 18 6.12 -1.18 6.26
C ALA A 18 5.84 -2.69 6.09
N SER A 19 4.61 -3.06 5.70
CA SER A 19 4.23 -4.45 5.44
C SER A 19 5.01 -5.03 4.27
N ILE A 20 5.12 -4.30 3.16
CA ILE A 20 5.96 -4.71 2.02
C ILE A 20 7.41 -4.87 2.47
N ALA A 21 7.95 -3.93 3.25
CA ALA A 21 9.33 -4.01 3.73
C ALA A 21 9.56 -5.26 4.62
N VAL A 22 8.64 -5.59 5.52
CA VAL A 22 8.71 -6.81 6.34
C VAL A 22 8.65 -8.07 5.48
N ILE A 23 7.74 -8.12 4.51
CA ILE A 23 7.62 -9.25 3.57
C ILE A 23 8.93 -9.46 2.80
N TYR A 24 9.51 -8.38 2.27
CA TYR A 24 10.80 -8.45 1.57
C TYR A 24 11.93 -8.87 2.51
N TYR A 25 11.99 -8.30 3.72
CA TYR A 25 13.00 -8.66 4.71
C TYR A 25 12.95 -10.16 5.01
N CYS A 26 11.79 -10.71 5.36
CA CYS A 26 11.62 -12.13 5.63
C CYS A 26 11.96 -12.99 4.39
N GLY A 27 11.50 -12.59 3.20
CA GLY A 27 11.75 -13.34 1.97
C GLY A 27 13.22 -13.31 1.52
N ILE A 28 13.98 -12.27 1.86
CA ILE A 28 15.42 -12.17 1.57
C ILE A 28 16.26 -12.89 2.63
N VAL A 29 15.93 -12.70 3.91
CA VAL A 29 16.67 -13.32 5.02
C VAL A 29 16.38 -14.82 5.13
N GLY A 30 15.20 -15.26 4.69
CA GLY A 30 14.78 -16.65 4.78
C GLY A 30 14.21 -17.04 6.15
N GLU A 31 13.97 -16.09 7.05
CA GLU A 31 13.53 -16.34 8.43
C GLU A 31 12.21 -15.60 8.72
N PRO A 32 11.21 -16.27 9.34
CA PRO A 32 9.94 -15.66 9.67
C PRO A 32 10.06 -14.67 10.84
N HIS A 33 9.64 -13.42 10.61
CA HIS A 33 9.51 -12.40 11.67
C HIS A 33 8.11 -12.44 12.31
N PRO A 34 7.93 -12.15 13.62
CA PRO A 34 6.60 -12.10 14.26
C PRO A 34 5.59 -11.15 13.59
N LEU A 35 6.08 -10.13 12.88
CA LEU A 35 5.25 -9.18 12.13
C LEU A 35 4.86 -9.65 10.72
N LEU A 36 5.37 -10.79 10.25
CA LEU A 36 5.13 -11.27 8.89
C LEU A 36 3.65 -11.55 8.64
N LEU A 37 2.98 -12.30 9.53
CA LEU A 37 1.56 -12.59 9.38
C LEU A 37 0.68 -11.32 9.41
N PRO A 38 0.84 -10.41 10.40
CA PRO A 38 0.15 -9.11 10.37
C PRO A 38 0.41 -8.30 9.09
N ALA A 39 1.65 -8.28 8.59
CA ALA A 39 2.01 -7.58 7.36
C ALA A 39 1.31 -8.19 6.13
N CYS A 40 1.29 -9.52 6.02
CA CYS A 40 0.57 -10.22 4.96
C CYS A 40 -0.93 -9.92 5.00
N ILE A 41 -1.55 -9.96 6.19
CA ILE A 41 -2.98 -9.64 6.34
C ILE A 41 -3.25 -8.19 5.94
N ALA A 42 -2.45 -7.24 6.43
CA ALA A 42 -2.62 -5.82 6.14
C ALA A 42 -2.53 -5.53 4.63
N ILE A 43 -1.52 -6.08 3.94
CA ILE A 43 -1.34 -5.84 2.50
C ILE A 43 -2.42 -6.54 1.66
N LEU A 44 -2.93 -7.70 2.09
CA LEU A 44 -4.03 -8.39 1.41
C LEU A 44 -5.35 -7.63 1.57
N LEU A 45 -5.63 -7.08 2.75
CA LEU A 45 -6.82 -6.26 2.99
C LEU A 45 -6.78 -4.97 2.16
N GLU A 46 -5.64 -4.29 2.12
CA GLU A 46 -5.46 -3.10 1.28
C GLU A 46 -5.59 -3.46 -0.21
N GLY A 47 -4.96 -4.55 -0.65
CA GLY A 47 -5.07 -5.05 -2.02
C GLY A 47 -6.52 -5.38 -2.40
N LEU A 48 -7.28 -6.01 -1.51
CA LEU A 48 -8.69 -6.29 -1.72
C LEU A 48 -9.51 -5.00 -1.82
N ALA A 49 -9.26 -4.03 -0.93
CA ALA A 49 -9.93 -2.72 -0.98
C ALA A 49 -9.66 -2.00 -2.31
N MET A 50 -8.43 -2.08 -2.83
CA MET A 50 -8.05 -1.53 -4.14
C MET A 50 -8.77 -2.23 -5.29
N VAL A 51 -8.87 -3.57 -5.27
CA VAL A 51 -9.59 -4.34 -6.31
C VAL A 51 -11.07 -3.98 -6.32
N VAL A 52 -11.71 -3.94 -5.15
CA VAL A 52 -13.13 -3.54 -5.00
C VAL A 52 -13.35 -2.09 -5.46
N SER A 53 -12.35 -1.22 -5.30
CA SER A 53 -12.40 0.18 -5.73
C SER A 53 -11.97 0.38 -7.20
N GLY A 54 -11.72 -0.69 -7.97
CA GLY A 54 -11.33 -0.60 -9.37
C GLY A 54 -9.94 0.00 -9.60
N PHE A 55 -8.97 -0.35 -8.75
CA PHE A 55 -7.60 0.18 -8.71
C PHE A 55 -7.51 1.69 -8.47
N ARG A 56 -8.60 2.30 -8.00
CA ARG A 56 -8.62 3.65 -7.47
C ARG A 56 -8.44 3.61 -5.96
N CYS A 57 -7.96 4.71 -5.39
CA CYS A 57 -7.83 4.77 -3.94
C CYS A 57 -9.23 4.68 -3.28
N PRO A 58 -9.43 3.80 -2.29
CA PRO A 58 -10.71 3.67 -1.58
C PRO A 58 -11.16 4.96 -0.87
N LEU A 59 -10.20 5.81 -0.49
CA LEU A 59 -10.42 7.10 0.15
C LEU A 59 -10.63 8.26 -0.83
N GLU A 60 -10.51 8.03 -2.15
CA GLU A 60 -10.73 9.04 -3.19
C GLU A 60 -12.11 9.72 -3.10
N PRO A 61 -13.23 9.02 -2.84
CA PRO A 61 -14.53 9.67 -2.66
C PRO A 61 -14.54 10.65 -1.48
N PHE A 62 -13.81 10.34 -0.40
CA PHE A 62 -13.68 11.22 0.75
C PHE A 62 -12.80 12.44 0.45
N HIS A 63 -11.69 12.26 -0.27
CA HIS A 63 -10.88 13.38 -0.75
C HIS A 63 -11.68 14.34 -1.62
N ARG A 64 -12.45 13.82 -2.59
CA ARG A 64 -13.33 14.63 -3.45
C ARG A 64 -14.43 15.33 -2.66
N LYS A 65 -15.05 14.64 -1.69
CA LYS A 65 -16.08 15.24 -0.82
C LYS A 65 -15.57 16.44 -0.02
N TYR A 66 -14.29 16.46 0.33
CA TYR A 66 -13.66 17.58 1.05
C TYR A 66 -12.81 18.50 0.16
N GLY A 67 -12.97 18.43 -1.17
CA GLY A 67 -12.36 19.37 -2.13
C GLY A 67 -10.89 19.15 -2.45
N ASP A 68 -10.38 17.90 -2.34
CA ASP A 68 -9.00 17.57 -2.67
C ASP A 68 -8.89 16.81 -3.99
N ASP A 69 -8.44 17.54 -5.02
CA ASP A 69 -8.28 17.03 -6.39
C ASP A 69 -6.93 16.35 -6.64
N LYS A 70 -5.96 16.44 -5.72
CA LYS A 70 -4.59 15.95 -5.96
C LYS A 70 -4.40 14.46 -5.69
N GLY A 71 -5.31 13.82 -4.95
CA GLY A 71 -5.13 12.45 -4.47
C GLY A 71 -3.91 12.31 -3.54
N PHE A 72 -3.73 11.14 -2.92
CA PHE A 72 -2.66 10.95 -1.93
C PHE A 72 -1.26 10.91 -2.53
N PHE A 73 -1.05 10.10 -3.58
CA PHE A 73 0.25 10.02 -4.25
C PHE A 73 0.67 11.34 -4.87
N GLY A 74 -0.28 12.20 -5.29
CA GLY A 74 0.02 13.54 -5.78
C GLY A 74 0.58 14.51 -4.72
N LEU A 75 0.60 14.11 -3.44
CA LEU A 75 1.30 14.85 -2.38
C LEU A 75 2.80 14.55 -2.33
N PHE A 76 3.22 13.37 -2.77
CA PHE A 76 4.60 12.88 -2.67
C PHE A 76 5.29 12.71 -4.02
N LEU A 77 4.51 12.51 -5.09
CA LEU A 77 5.01 12.23 -6.42
C LEU A 77 4.64 13.35 -7.41
N PRO A 78 5.50 13.63 -8.41
CA PRO A 78 5.13 14.42 -9.57
C PRO A 78 3.89 13.82 -10.27
N LYS A 79 3.05 14.68 -10.86
CA LYS A 79 1.81 14.26 -11.56
C LYS A 79 2.04 13.14 -12.59
N ALA A 80 3.19 13.12 -13.25
CA ALA A 80 3.56 12.09 -14.22
C ALA A 80 3.77 10.70 -13.60
N LEU A 81 4.15 10.61 -12.31
CA LEU A 81 4.43 9.35 -11.62
C LEU A 81 3.24 8.80 -10.83
N VAL A 82 2.26 9.65 -10.49
CA VAL A 82 1.03 9.27 -9.79
C VAL A 82 0.33 8.04 -10.39
N PRO A 83 0.10 7.93 -11.72
CA PRO A 83 -0.60 6.78 -12.29
C PRO A 83 0.19 5.46 -12.18
N TYR A 84 1.51 5.53 -11.98
CA TYR A 84 2.38 4.36 -11.88
C TYR A 84 2.58 3.87 -10.45
N ALA A 85 2.24 4.67 -9.44
CA ALA A 85 2.49 4.35 -8.03
C ALA A 85 1.79 3.05 -7.59
N VAL A 86 0.48 2.93 -7.88
CA VAL A 86 -0.30 1.74 -7.53
C VAL A 86 0.18 0.50 -8.29
N PRO A 87 0.30 0.50 -9.64
CA PRO A 87 0.82 -0.65 -10.37
C PRO A 87 2.21 -1.09 -9.88
N PHE A 88 3.10 -0.13 -9.63
CA PHE A 88 4.44 -0.42 -9.12
C PHE A 88 4.39 -1.12 -7.76
N LEU A 89 3.61 -0.59 -6.81
CA LEU A 89 3.45 -1.20 -5.49
C LEU A 89 2.76 -2.56 -5.57
N SER A 90 1.79 -2.75 -6.47
CA SER A 90 1.15 -4.05 -6.70
C SER A 90 2.16 -5.09 -7.19
N VAL A 91 2.98 -4.75 -8.19
CA VAL A 91 4.05 -5.64 -8.69
C VAL A 91 5.07 -5.93 -7.59
N ALA A 92 5.49 -4.90 -6.83
CA ALA A 92 6.40 -5.06 -5.72
C ALA A 92 5.85 -6.03 -4.67
N THR A 93 4.57 -5.91 -4.30
CA THR A 93 3.89 -6.83 -3.37
C THR A 93 3.89 -8.27 -3.88
N VAL A 94 3.58 -8.50 -5.16
CA VAL A 94 3.60 -9.85 -5.76
C VAL A 94 5.01 -10.46 -5.68
N ILE A 95 6.04 -9.70 -6.03
CA ILE A 95 7.43 -10.14 -5.92
C ILE A 95 7.79 -10.48 -4.46
N GLY A 96 7.35 -9.64 -3.51
CA GLY A 96 7.54 -9.89 -2.09
C GLY A 96 6.94 -11.22 -1.64
N PHE A 97 5.71 -11.52 -2.03
CA PHE A 97 5.08 -12.82 -1.76
C PHE A 97 5.80 -13.99 -2.42
N LEU A 98 6.30 -13.82 -3.65
CA LEU A 98 7.10 -14.86 -4.31
C LEU A 98 8.41 -15.15 -3.57
N LEU A 99 9.02 -14.14 -2.94
CA LEU A 99 10.22 -14.35 -2.11
C LEU A 99 9.92 -15.16 -0.85
N LEU A 100 8.73 -15.01 -0.25
CA LEU A 100 8.32 -15.81 0.91
C LEU A 100 8.25 -17.31 0.60
N LEU A 101 8.08 -17.71 -0.66
CA LEU A 101 8.10 -19.13 -1.06
C LEU A 101 9.47 -19.80 -0.87
N ARG A 102 10.52 -19.02 -0.59
CA ARG A 102 11.87 -19.52 -0.29
C ARG A 102 12.09 -19.81 1.19
N ILE A 103 11.19 -19.38 2.06
CA ILE A 103 11.27 -19.66 3.50
C ILE A 103 10.87 -21.12 3.68
N GLU A 104 11.81 -21.95 4.14
CA GLU A 104 11.61 -23.39 4.41
C GLU A 104 10.88 -23.66 5.72
#